data_AF-A0A7W1P259-F1
#
_entry.id   AF-A0A7W1P259-F1
#
_cell.length_a   1.000
_cell.length_b   1.000
_cell.length_c   1.000
_cell.angle_alpha   90.00
_cell.angle_beta   90.00
_cell.angle_gamma   90.00
#
_symmetry.space_group_name_H-M   'P 1'
#
loop_
_entity.id
_entity.type
_entity.pdbx_description
1 polymer ?
#
loop_
_entity_poly.entity_id
_entity_poly.type
_entity_poly.pdbx_seq_one_letter_code
_entity_poly.pdbx_strand_id
1 'polypeptide(L)'
;MMKTGYRYVTLRYVHDVVTEEFVNVGVVVFASDHHFLRARFSTNCGRLNGMFGQIDEAHFKATIDHVDASFTNQSEHLKPGVKDIHELVGRILPADDSSLQWSRSGGGLTRDPSETLNHLFSRFVERYMEETPVPA
;
A
#
# COMPACT_ATOMS: atom_id res chain seq x y z
N MET A 1 25.07 13.26 -0.44
CA MET A 1 24.39 12.07 0.09
C MET A 1 24.16 11.08 -1.05
N MET A 2 24.64 9.84 -0.89
CA MET A 2 24.49 8.79 -1.89
C MET A 2 23.03 8.32 -1.95
N LYS A 3 22.54 7.93 -3.14
CA LYS A 3 21.20 7.37 -3.29
C LYS A 3 21.25 5.85 -3.11
N THR A 4 20.22 5.27 -2.49
CA THR A 4 20.01 3.82 -2.40
C THR A 4 18.90 3.37 -3.35
N GLY A 5 18.91 2.10 -3.74
CA GLY A 5 17.81 1.46 -4.45
C GLY A 5 16.63 1.20 -3.51
N TYR A 6 15.43 1.49 -3.98
CA TYR A 6 14.19 1.09 -3.31
C TYR A 6 13.25 0.37 -4.27
N ARG A 7 12.40 -0.48 -3.71
CA ARG A 7 11.26 -1.11 -4.36
C ARG A 7 9.98 -0.64 -3.69
N TYR A 8 8.88 -0.61 -4.43
CA TYR A 8 7.57 -0.34 -3.87
C TYR A 8 6.48 -1.17 -4.53
N VAL A 9 5.40 -1.39 -3.80
CA VAL A 9 4.13 -1.96 -4.30
C VAL A 9 2.98 -1.12 -3.75
N THR A 10 1.84 -1.11 -4.44
CA THR A 10 0.59 -0.57 -3.91
C THR A 10 -0.32 -1.70 -3.43
N LEU A 11 -1.04 -1.45 -2.33
CA LEU A 11 -2.17 -2.29 -1.94
C LEU A 11 -3.41 -1.78 -2.67
N ARG A 12 -4.15 -2.69 -3.31
CA ARG A 12 -5.35 -2.38 -4.08
C ARG A 12 -6.55 -3.04 -3.42
N TYR A 13 -7.62 -2.27 -3.27
CA TYR A 13 -8.95 -2.82 -3.12
C TYR A 13 -9.49 -3.13 -4.52
N VAL A 14 -9.74 -4.40 -4.81
CA VAL A 14 -10.33 -4.88 -6.06
C VAL A 14 -11.80 -5.18 -5.77
N HIS A 15 -12.70 -4.42 -6.39
CA HIS A 15 -14.14 -4.58 -6.18
C HIS A 15 -14.68 -5.79 -6.94
N ASP A 16 -14.30 -5.89 -8.22
CA ASP A 16 -14.63 -6.99 -9.11
C ASP A 16 -13.36 -7.40 -9.88
N VAL A 17 -12.96 -8.65 -9.71
CA VAL A 17 -11.75 -9.22 -10.32
C VAL A 17 -11.91 -9.38 -11.83
N VAL A 18 -13.14 -9.57 -12.32
CA VAL A 18 -13.44 -9.76 -13.75
C VAL A 18 -13.34 -8.44 -14.52
N THR A 19 -13.82 -7.34 -13.93
CA THR A 19 -13.73 -6.01 -14.55
C THR A 19 -12.37 -5.34 -14.34
N GLU A 20 -11.50 -5.94 -13.51
CA GLU A 20 -10.22 -5.38 -13.06
C GLU A 20 -10.36 -3.99 -12.45
N GLU A 21 -11.51 -3.69 -11.84
CA GLU A 21 -11.75 -2.41 -11.18
C GLU A 21 -11.13 -2.37 -9.79
N PHE A 22 -10.21 -1.43 -9.58
CA PHE A 22 -9.51 -1.31 -8.32
C PHE A 22 -9.23 0.13 -7.90
N VAL A 23 -9.02 0.29 -6.59
CA VAL A 23 -8.57 1.52 -5.95
C VAL A 23 -7.33 1.23 -5.13
N ASN A 24 -6.27 2.03 -5.29
CA ASN A 24 -5.13 1.95 -4.38
C ASN A 24 -5.53 2.45 -2.99
N VAL A 25 -5.27 1.63 -1.98
CA VAL A 25 -5.55 1.91 -0.57
C VAL A 25 -4.27 1.93 0.28
N GLY A 26 -3.10 1.71 -0.32
CA GLY A 26 -1.84 1.86 0.39
C GLY A 26 -0.61 1.70 -0.47
N VAL A 27 0.54 1.95 0.15
CA VAL A 27 1.87 1.82 -0.45
C VAL A 27 2.81 1.17 0.56
N VAL A 28 3.66 0.26 0.07
CA VAL A 28 4.77 -0.33 0.83
C VAL A 28 6.07 0.05 0.14
N VAL A 29 7.06 0.48 0.91
CA VAL A 29 8.41 0.77 0.43
C VAL A 29 9.42 -0.12 1.14
N PHE A 30 10.31 -0.70 0.36
CA PHE A 30 11.43 -1.50 0.81
C PHE A 30 12.75 -0.96 0.25
N ALA A 31 13.73 -0.70 1.12
CA ALA A 31 15.09 -0.35 0.74
C ALA A 31 16.07 -1.17 1.59
N SER A 32 16.66 -2.21 0.99
CA SER A 32 17.50 -3.19 1.69
C SER A 32 18.72 -2.53 2.33
N ASP A 33 19.43 -1.65 1.63
CA ASP A 33 20.67 -1.04 2.15
C ASP A 33 20.41 -0.18 3.39
N HIS A 34 19.19 0.35 3.52
CA HIS A 34 18.74 1.18 4.64
C HIS A 34 17.99 0.38 5.73
N HIS A 35 17.89 -0.95 5.61
CA HIS A 35 17.06 -1.78 6.49
C HIS A 35 15.64 -1.21 6.68
N PHE A 36 15.08 -0.68 5.58
CA PHE A 36 13.82 0.04 5.62
C PHE A 36 12.72 -0.82 5.00
N LEU A 37 11.71 -1.15 5.80
CA LEU A 37 10.42 -1.68 5.36
C LEU A 37 9.34 -0.91 6.09
N ARG A 38 8.54 -0.12 5.37
CA ARG A 38 7.39 0.58 5.93
C ARG A 38 6.25 0.60 4.94
N ALA A 39 5.05 0.61 5.50
CA ALA A 39 3.81 0.73 4.76
C ALA A 39 3.07 2.00 5.21
N ARG A 40 2.19 2.49 4.33
CA ARG A 40 1.21 3.52 4.66
C ARG A 40 -0.09 3.17 3.96
N PHE A 41 -1.16 3.04 4.73
CA PHE A 41 -2.48 2.65 4.25
C PHE A 41 -3.51 3.77 4.46
N SER A 42 -4.60 3.70 3.73
CA SER A 42 -5.78 4.53 3.89
C SER A 42 -6.97 3.66 4.21
N THR A 43 -7.69 4.07 5.25
CA THR A 43 -8.98 3.49 5.66
C THR A 43 -10.14 4.39 5.23
N ASN A 44 -9.91 5.34 4.32
CA ASN A 44 -10.94 6.26 3.85
C ASN A 44 -11.91 5.53 2.90
N CYS A 45 -12.98 4.99 3.49
CA CYS A 45 -14.05 4.29 2.78
C CYS A 45 -14.91 5.21 1.91
N GLY A 46 -14.87 6.54 2.09
CA GLY A 46 -15.71 7.48 1.34
C GLY A 46 -15.53 7.36 -0.18
N ARG A 47 -14.29 7.15 -0.64
CA ARG A 47 -13.97 6.90 -2.06
C ARG A 47 -14.48 5.55 -2.54
N LEU A 48 -14.33 4.50 -1.73
CA LEU A 48 -14.78 3.16 -2.07
C LEU A 48 -16.30 3.12 -2.19
N ASN A 49 -17.00 3.77 -1.25
CA ASN A 49 -18.45 3.91 -1.28
C ASN A 49 -18.96 4.71 -2.48
N GLY A 50 -18.26 5.79 -2.84
CA GLY A 50 -18.61 6.61 -4.01
C GLY A 50 -18.43 5.89 -5.34
N MET A 51 -17.41 5.03 -5.46
CA MET A 51 -17.09 4.33 -6.72
C MET A 51 -17.84 3.00 -6.87
N PHE A 52 -18.06 2.27 -5.77
CA PHE A 52 -18.52 0.87 -5.81
C PHE A 52 -19.79 0.59 -5.00
N GLY A 53 -20.43 1.63 -4.43
CA GLY A 53 -21.55 1.46 -3.52
C GLY A 53 -21.10 1.03 -2.11
N GLN A 54 -22.04 0.72 -1.22
CA GLN A 54 -21.72 0.42 0.19
C GLN A 54 -20.80 -0.80 0.32
N ILE A 55 -19.57 -0.55 0.77
CA ILE A 55 -18.67 -1.59 1.26
C ILE A 55 -18.89 -1.82 2.76
N ASP A 56 -18.52 -2.99 3.26
CA ASP A 56 -18.43 -3.22 4.71
C ASP A 56 -17.20 -2.47 5.25
N GLU A 57 -17.42 -1.21 5.66
CA GLU A 57 -16.37 -0.34 6.17
C GLU A 57 -15.68 -0.89 7.42
N ALA A 58 -16.43 -1.57 8.28
CA ALA A 58 -15.91 -2.13 9.52
C ALA A 58 -14.96 -3.29 9.22
N HIS A 59 -15.36 -4.20 8.33
CA HIS A 59 -14.53 -5.31 7.89
C HIS A 59 -13.29 -4.82 7.11
N PHE A 60 -13.46 -3.85 6.20
CA PHE A 60 -12.36 -3.26 5.46
C PHE A 60 -11.33 -2.61 6.40
N LYS A 61 -11.77 -1.77 7.33
CA LYS A 61 -10.88 -1.12 8.30
C LYS A 61 -10.15 -2.14 9.16
N ALA A 62 -10.85 -3.15 9.69
CA ALA A 62 -10.24 -4.20 10.50
C ALA A 62 -9.17 -4.98 9.72
N THR A 63 -9.41 -5.23 8.43
CA THR A 63 -8.45 -5.90 7.55
C THR A 63 -7.21 -5.04 7.31
N ILE A 64 -7.38 -3.76 7.00
CA ILE A 64 -6.26 -2.82 6.81
C ILE A 64 -5.45 -2.68 8.11
N ASP A 65 -6.11 -2.55 9.26
CA ASP A 65 -5.45 -2.46 10.57
C ASP A 65 -4.61 -3.72 10.86
N HIS A 66 -5.11 -4.92 10.50
CA HIS A 66 -4.38 -6.17 10.63
C HIS A 66 -3.14 -6.24 9.71
N VAL A 67 -3.28 -5.79 8.47
CA VAL A 67 -2.17 -5.71 7.50
C VAL A 67 -1.10 -4.74 8.01
N ASP A 68 -1.49 -3.58 8.52
CA ASP A 68 -0.56 -2.57 9.06
C ASP A 68 0.21 -3.07 10.29
N ALA A 69 -0.49 -3.73 11.22
CA ALA A 69 0.14 -4.37 12.38
C ALA A 69 1.17 -5.44 11.95
N SER A 70 0.85 -6.21 10.91
CA SER A 70 1.76 -7.23 10.37
C SER A 70 3.02 -6.61 9.75
N PHE A 71 2.90 -5.47 9.05
CA PHE A 71 4.06 -4.73 8.56
C PHE A 71 4.92 -4.16 9.68
N THR A 72 4.29 -3.64 10.73
CA THR A 72 5.01 -3.15 11.91
C THR A 72 5.88 -4.27 12.48
N ASN A 73 5.28 -5.43 12.77
CA ASN A 73 6.01 -6.58 13.31
C ASN A 73 7.11 -7.09 12.36
N GLN A 74 6.82 -7.23 11.06
CA GLN A 74 7.79 -7.71 10.09
C GLN A 74 8.96 -6.74 9.90
N SER A 75 8.72 -5.43 10.04
CA SER A 75 9.77 -4.42 9.93
C SER A 75 10.77 -4.46 11.09
N GLU A 76 10.31 -4.84 12.29
CA GLU A 76 11.17 -5.05 13.46
C GLU A 76 12.04 -6.30 13.33
N HIS A 77 11.55 -7.30 12.59
CA HIS A 77 12.21 -8.60 12.37
C HIS A 77 12.78 -8.74 10.96
N LEU A 78 13.05 -7.62 10.28
CA LEU A 78 13.50 -7.61 8.89
C LEU A 78 14.87 -8.31 8.78
N LYS A 79 14.87 -9.47 8.13
CA LYS A 79 16.09 -10.26 7.93
C LYS A 79 17.01 -9.59 6.89
N PRO A 80 18.33 -9.61 7.11
CA PRO A 80 19.28 -9.16 6.09
C PRO A 80 19.22 -10.09 4.87
N GLY A 81 19.53 -9.54 3.68
CA GLY A 81 19.62 -10.30 2.43
C GLY A 81 18.32 -10.48 1.67
N VAL A 82 17.18 -9.99 2.18
CA VAL A 82 15.94 -9.90 1.40
C VAL A 82 16.13 -8.91 0.26
N LYS A 83 15.81 -9.32 -0.97
CA LYS A 83 15.94 -8.47 -2.16
C LYS A 83 14.62 -8.20 -2.87
N ASP A 84 13.66 -9.10 -2.69
CA ASP A 84 12.36 -8.99 -3.35
C ASP A 84 11.30 -8.50 -2.36
N ILE A 85 10.61 -7.43 -2.75
CA ILE A 85 9.49 -6.89 -2.00
C ILE A 85 8.29 -7.85 -2.02
N HIS A 86 8.13 -8.66 -3.07
CA HIS A 86 7.05 -9.64 -3.16
C HIS A 86 7.16 -10.76 -2.12
N GLU A 87 8.38 -11.16 -1.79
CA GLU A 87 8.65 -12.09 -0.68
C GLU A 87 8.20 -11.50 0.66
N LEU A 88 8.36 -10.19 0.85
CA LEU A 88 7.97 -9.51 2.08
C LEU A 88 6.46 -9.37 2.20
N VAL A 89 5.80 -8.86 1.15
CA VAL A 89 4.36 -8.58 1.21
C VAL A 89 3.52 -9.85 1.11
N GLY A 90 4.00 -10.88 0.41
CA GLY A 90 3.33 -12.18 0.30
C GLY A 90 3.28 -12.97 1.61
N ARG A 91 4.14 -12.66 2.60
CA ARG A 91 4.05 -13.22 3.97
C ARG A 91 2.90 -12.64 4.78
N ILE A 92 2.46 -11.43 4.42
CA ILE A 92 1.40 -10.70 5.14
C ILE A 92 0.06 -10.96 4.47
N LEU A 93 0.01 -10.84 3.15
CA LEU A 93 -1.19 -11.05 2.37
C LEU A 93 -0.80 -11.86 1.11
N PRO A 94 -1.20 -13.14 1.03
CA PRO A 94 -0.89 -13.97 -0.13
C PRO A 94 -1.60 -13.45 -1.38
N ALA A 95 -1.07 -13.80 -2.56
CA ALA A 95 -1.76 -13.53 -3.81
C ALA A 95 -2.92 -14.53 -3.97
N ASP A 96 -4.13 -14.09 -3.71
CA ASP A 96 -5.38 -14.86 -3.82
C ASP A 96 -6.48 -14.04 -4.53
N ASP A 97 -7.65 -14.66 -4.73
CA ASP A 97 -8.82 -14.01 -5.32
C ASP A 97 -9.59 -13.13 -4.29
N SER A 98 -8.91 -12.63 -3.26
CA SER A 98 -9.51 -11.70 -2.31
C SER A 98 -9.64 -10.29 -2.88
N SER A 99 -10.42 -9.45 -2.18
CA SER A 99 -10.61 -8.04 -2.52
C SER A 99 -9.40 -7.17 -2.22
N LEU A 100 -8.33 -7.70 -1.60
CA LEU A 100 -7.09 -6.97 -1.37
C LEU A 100 -5.94 -7.62 -2.13
N GLN A 101 -5.32 -6.87 -3.02
CA GLN A 101 -4.28 -7.40 -3.90
C GLN A 101 -3.08 -6.47 -4.01
N TRP A 102 -1.89 -7.05 -4.12
CA TRP A 102 -0.66 -6.31 -4.37
C TRP A 102 -0.49 -5.98 -5.85
N SER A 103 -0.03 -4.77 -6.15
CA SER A 103 0.38 -4.41 -7.51
C SER A 103 1.67 -5.13 -7.93
N ARG A 104 2.00 -5.06 -9.22
CA ARG A 104 3.39 -5.26 -9.68
C ARG A 104 4.34 -4.31 -8.94
N SER A 105 5.57 -4.74 -8.73
CA SER A 105 6.56 -3.95 -8.01
C SER A 105 7.23 -2.92 -8.92
N GLY A 106 7.24 -1.67 -8.46
CA GLY A 106 8.03 -0.58 -9.01
C GLY A 106 9.33 -0.39 -8.23
N GLY A 107 10.16 0.56 -8.66
CA GLY A 107 11.37 0.91 -7.93
C GLY A 107 12.08 2.13 -8.49
N GLY A 108 13.14 2.53 -7.79
CA GLY A 108 13.95 3.68 -8.18
C GLY A 108 15.12 3.90 -7.24
N LEU A 109 15.69 5.10 -7.30
CA LEU A 109 16.76 5.55 -6.41
C LEU A 109 16.24 6.66 -5.51
N THR A 110 16.56 6.59 -4.23
CA THR A 110 16.15 7.59 -3.23
C THR A 110 17.28 7.98 -2.29
N ARG A 111 17.19 9.18 -1.72
CA ARG A 111 18.03 9.62 -0.60
C ARG A 111 17.38 9.33 0.75
N ASP A 112 16.05 9.26 0.78
CA ASP A 112 15.27 9.02 1.98
C ASP A 112 14.06 8.12 1.64
N PRO A 113 14.09 6.83 2.01
CA PRO A 113 12.97 5.91 1.80
C PRO A 113 11.67 6.33 2.50
N SER A 114 11.76 7.03 3.63
CA SER A 114 10.59 7.52 4.39
C SER A 114 9.90 8.67 3.65
N GLU A 115 10.67 9.65 3.18
CA GLU A 115 10.14 10.72 2.33
C GLU A 115 9.54 10.15 1.03
N THR A 116 10.20 9.13 0.47
CA THR A 116 9.73 8.43 -0.74
C THR A 116 8.40 7.74 -0.51
N LEU A 117 8.21 7.08 0.64
CA LEU A 117 6.93 6.48 1.01
C LEU A 117 5.82 7.53 1.03
N ASN A 118 6.05 8.70 1.63
CA ASN A 118 5.06 9.77 1.67
C ASN A 118 4.73 10.30 0.26
N HIS A 119 5.74 10.51 -0.58
CA HIS A 119 5.52 10.94 -1.98
C HIS A 119 4.75 9.92 -2.80
N LEU A 120 5.07 8.63 -2.67
CA LEU A 120 4.36 7.56 -3.37
C LEU A 120 2.93 7.42 -2.86
N PHE A 121 2.72 7.49 -1.55
CA PHE A 121 1.38 7.45 -0.96
C PHE A 121 0.53 8.62 -1.47
N SER A 122 1.07 9.84 -1.46
CA SER A 122 0.37 11.00 -1.98
C SER A 122 0.03 10.85 -3.48
N ARG A 123 0.97 10.33 -4.28
CA ARG A 123 0.76 10.11 -5.72
C ARG A 123 -0.28 9.03 -6.03
N PHE A 124 -0.22 7.89 -5.35
CA PHE A 124 -0.97 6.69 -5.72
C PHE A 124 -2.28 6.53 -4.96
N VAL A 125 -2.40 7.14 -3.78
CA VAL A 125 -3.54 6.99 -2.87
C VAL A 125 -4.28 8.32 -2.72
N GLU A 126 -3.60 9.41 -2.35
CA GLU A 126 -4.26 10.70 -2.01
C GLU A 126 -4.66 11.54 -3.23
N ARG A 127 -3.85 11.60 -4.30
CA ARG A 127 -4.08 12.47 -5.47
C ARG A 127 -5.44 12.29 -6.14
N TYR A 128 -6.03 11.10 -6.00
CA TYR A 128 -7.33 10.74 -6.57
C TYR A 128 -8.43 10.65 -5.52
N MET A 129 -8.20 11.20 -4.32
CA MET A 129 -9.27 11.49 -3.37
C MET A 129 -9.85 12.82 -3.79
N GLU A 130 -11.02 12.80 -4.42
CA GLU A 130 -11.71 14.02 -4.82
C GLU A 130 -11.88 14.95 -3.61
N GLU A 131 -11.52 16.22 -3.80
CA GLU A 131 -12.08 17.31 -3.02
C GLU A 131 -13.58 17.31 -3.33
N THR A 132 -14.42 16.82 -2.41
CA THR A 132 -15.85 17.05 -2.50
C THR A 132 -16.04 18.57 -2.64
N PRO A 133 -16.61 19.09 -3.74
CA PRO A 133 -16.86 20.52 -3.84
C PRO A 133 -17.82 20.88 -2.70
N VAL A 134 -17.41 21.82 -1.85
CA VAL A 134 -18.32 22.38 -0.85
C VAL A 134 -19.44 23.07 -1.64
N PRO A 135 -20.71 22.67 -1.50
CA PRO A 135 -21.80 23.39 -2.13
C PRO A 135 -21.82 24.81 -1.58
N ALA A 136 -21.85 25.79 -2.50
CA ALA A 136 -21.92 27.22 -2.18
C ALA A 136 -23.23 27.60 -1.48
#